data_AF-A0A0G1NLW7-F1
#
_entry.id   AF-A0A0G1NLW7-F1
#
_cell.length_a   1.000
_cell.length_b   1.000
_cell.length_c   1.000
_cell.angle_alpha   90.00
_cell.angle_beta   90.00
_cell.angle_gamma   90.00
#
_symmetry.space_group_name_H-M   'P 1'
#
loop_
_entity.id
_entity.type
_entity.pdbx_description
1 polymer ?
#
loop_
_entity_poly.entity_id
_entity_poly.type
_entity_poly.pdbx_seq_one_letter_code
_entity_poly.pdbx_strand_id
1 'polypeptide(L)'
;EPKAAPAPQIIHKELKPVAAFKSPLPGKIQGSVAIELAVKDALSVEFNVRKSNSLVSRYLGSGQRKEESKWTFSWNTSLTPNAHYELYAVITNEFGQYESGTVSVVVLNAVAAAPETQKKIVDIKEQVQIKEVETTEKKETEKVNTVEAVEQDVKNFSEKLKIDLPPQEAKKVDDAVKTVTQELKPKVEIHLKELGENISIIKQEEVKRKTAEELPAPEIATEKKEQVIKEITEKIKEEQQKQTEVRQEIAKTIEEAKEKIIQALPEPKRQEAEPVKAAAVKGAEQLIAQFETNVGKHEEEKIGEAASVAAKDSDKDGMSDYEEIFRFNTDPFAIDSDGDGFNDGVEVASGYNPLDPSPADQIVYEEPKAPEAGVVQPQTFKVEEVKVVEKAKTETGAEVIKKMEIKGRALPNSFVTIYIYSLPIIVTVKADANGAWTYTLDKELDDGEHEIYVATTDNTGKIAAKSAPFTFTKQAAAITLTGITLPAVAPSAEVPSFLSTTYLILTLSLIAFILGVGLLVIGLLTMKRERQQPPQSPQSPQQ
;
A
#
# COMPACT_ATOMS: atom_id res chain seq x y z
N GLU A 1 5.55 -85.72 -50.62
CA GLU A 1 6.19 -84.48 -51.10
C GLU A 1 5.71 -83.29 -50.27
N PRO A 2 6.55 -82.25 -50.06
CA PRO A 2 6.59 -81.49 -48.81
C PRO A 2 5.48 -80.43 -48.69
N LYS A 3 5.12 -80.13 -47.44
CA LYS A 3 4.34 -78.95 -47.03
C LYS A 3 4.95 -77.69 -47.66
N ALA A 4 4.16 -76.98 -48.47
CA ALA A 4 4.47 -75.61 -48.85
C ALA A 4 4.62 -74.78 -47.58
N ALA A 5 5.77 -74.12 -47.42
CA ALA A 5 6.00 -73.14 -46.38
C ALA A 5 4.98 -71.99 -46.51
N PRO A 6 4.45 -71.44 -45.40
CA PRO A 6 3.61 -70.25 -45.49
C PRO A 6 4.43 -69.11 -46.09
N ALA A 7 3.83 -68.39 -47.04
CA ALA A 7 4.42 -67.21 -47.66
C ALA A 7 4.89 -66.20 -46.59
N PRO A 8 6.02 -65.51 -46.80
CA PRO A 8 6.50 -64.50 -45.85
C PRO A 8 5.44 -63.40 -45.71
N GLN A 9 5.02 -63.14 -44.47
CA GLN A 9 4.20 -61.98 -44.15
C GLN A 9 5.00 -60.73 -44.53
N ILE A 10 4.52 -59.97 -45.51
CA ILE A 10 5.06 -58.66 -45.82
C ILE A 10 4.65 -57.76 -44.65
N ILE A 11 5.57 -57.52 -43.72
CA ILE A 11 5.42 -56.50 -42.71
C ILE A 11 5.44 -55.17 -43.47
N HIS A 12 4.29 -54.52 -43.63
CA HIS A 12 4.23 -53.16 -44.15
C HIS A 12 4.89 -52.23 -43.12
N LYS A 13 6.18 -51.97 -43.34
CA LYS A 13 6.94 -51.02 -42.54
C LYS A 13 6.41 -49.62 -42.82
N GLU A 14 5.98 -48.89 -41.80
CA GLU A 14 5.43 -47.55 -41.96
C GLU A 14 6.46 -46.62 -42.61
N LEU A 15 6.04 -45.86 -43.63
CA LEU A 15 6.92 -44.91 -44.33
C LEU A 15 7.42 -43.79 -43.39
N LYS A 16 6.61 -43.45 -42.38
CA LYS A 16 6.86 -42.43 -41.36
C LYS A 16 6.67 -43.02 -39.96
N PRO A 17 7.66 -43.74 -39.41
CA PRO A 17 7.54 -44.29 -38.06
C PRO A 17 7.26 -43.19 -37.05
N VAL A 18 6.36 -43.48 -36.10
CA VAL A 18 6.00 -42.54 -35.03
C VAL A 18 7.23 -42.18 -34.21
N ALA A 19 7.56 -40.88 -34.20
CA ALA A 19 8.62 -40.32 -33.40
C ALA A 19 8.04 -39.52 -32.24
N ALA A 20 8.53 -39.77 -31.02
CA ALA A 20 8.05 -39.10 -29.81
C ALA A 20 9.21 -38.60 -28.96
N PHE A 21 9.20 -37.31 -28.64
CA PHE A 21 10.13 -36.75 -27.67
C PHE A 21 9.81 -37.28 -26.27
N LYS A 22 10.86 -37.71 -25.56
CA LYS A 22 10.83 -38.07 -24.14
C LYS A 22 11.40 -36.96 -23.27
N SER A 23 12.30 -36.16 -23.83
CA SER A 23 12.89 -34.98 -23.20
C SER A 23 13.37 -34.01 -24.29
N PRO A 24 13.33 -32.68 -24.06
CA PRO A 24 12.64 -32.02 -22.95
C PRO A 24 11.11 -32.18 -23.07
N LEU A 25 10.41 -32.03 -21.94
CA LEU A 25 8.96 -31.79 -21.96
C LEU A 25 8.70 -30.31 -22.28
N PRO A 26 7.49 -29.95 -22.75
CA PRO A 26 7.16 -28.55 -22.97
C PRO A 26 7.38 -27.70 -21.71
N GLY A 27 8.05 -26.56 -21.85
CA GLY A 27 8.33 -25.65 -20.72
C GLY A 27 9.65 -24.89 -20.81
N LYS A 28 10.01 -24.24 -19.70
CA LYS A 28 11.23 -23.43 -19.55
C LYS A 28 12.46 -24.33 -19.46
N ILE A 29 13.48 -24.03 -20.25
CA ILE A 29 14.76 -24.76 -20.32
C ILE A 29 15.93 -23.79 -20.26
N GLN A 30 17.03 -24.22 -19.64
CA GLN A 30 18.24 -23.41 -19.48
C GLN A 30 19.49 -24.28 -19.34
N GLY A 31 20.65 -23.74 -19.71
CA GLY A 31 21.94 -24.42 -19.62
C GLY A 31 22.02 -25.64 -20.55
N SER A 32 22.51 -26.77 -20.02
CA SER A 32 22.67 -28.00 -20.80
C SER A 32 21.41 -28.87 -20.72
N VAL A 33 20.70 -28.98 -21.84
CA VAL A 33 19.41 -29.67 -21.95
C VAL A 33 19.57 -30.99 -22.68
N ALA A 34 19.16 -32.09 -22.04
CA ALA A 34 19.14 -33.40 -22.68
C ALA A 34 17.91 -33.55 -23.58
N ILE A 35 18.15 -33.83 -24.86
CA ILE A 35 17.13 -34.17 -25.84
C ILE A 35 17.11 -35.68 -26.02
N GLU A 36 15.93 -36.27 -25.89
CA GLU A 36 15.69 -37.70 -26.09
C GLU A 36 14.50 -37.91 -27.02
N LEU A 37 14.72 -38.63 -28.12
CA LEU A 37 13.71 -38.98 -29.11
C LEU A 37 13.58 -40.51 -29.21
N ALA A 38 12.35 -41.00 -29.11
CA ALA A 38 12.00 -42.39 -29.37
C ALA A 38 11.47 -42.54 -30.81
N VAL A 39 12.20 -43.24 -31.67
CA VAL A 39 11.81 -43.52 -33.06
C VAL A 39 12.46 -44.83 -33.55
N LYS A 40 11.65 -45.73 -34.12
CA LYS A 40 12.13 -47.00 -34.70
C LYS A 40 12.60 -46.79 -36.15
N ASP A 41 13.49 -47.68 -36.60
CA ASP A 41 13.92 -47.76 -38.01
C ASP A 41 14.56 -46.50 -38.61
N ALA A 42 15.02 -45.58 -37.75
CA ALA A 42 15.80 -44.43 -38.17
C ALA A 42 17.25 -44.82 -38.46
N LEU A 43 17.77 -44.38 -39.60
CA LEU A 43 19.18 -44.44 -39.97
C LEU A 43 19.96 -43.26 -39.38
N SER A 44 19.37 -42.07 -39.36
CA SER A 44 19.92 -40.88 -38.70
C SER A 44 18.80 -40.00 -38.13
N VAL A 45 19.13 -39.23 -37.09
CA VAL A 45 18.26 -38.24 -36.46
C VAL A 45 19.05 -36.94 -36.31
N GLU A 46 18.50 -35.84 -36.80
CA GLU A 46 19.07 -34.51 -36.71
C GLU A 46 18.13 -33.59 -35.93
N PHE A 47 18.61 -33.02 -34.83
CA PHE A 47 17.82 -32.12 -34.00
C PHE A 47 17.94 -30.70 -34.52
N ASN A 48 16.79 -30.06 -34.66
CA ASN A 48 16.65 -28.72 -35.20
C ASN A 48 15.73 -27.92 -34.31
N VAL A 49 15.96 -26.61 -34.28
CA VAL A 49 15.12 -25.69 -33.53
C VAL A 49 14.74 -24.52 -34.43
N ARG A 50 13.53 -24.00 -34.31
CA ARG A 50 13.14 -22.74 -34.95
C ARG A 50 12.43 -21.86 -33.94
N LYS A 51 12.59 -20.55 -34.05
CA LYS A 51 11.81 -19.60 -33.25
C LYS A 51 10.34 -19.74 -33.66
N SER A 52 9.39 -19.73 -32.73
CA SER A 52 7.97 -20.06 -33.01
C SER A 52 7.31 -19.20 -34.11
N ASN A 53 7.82 -18.00 -34.38
CA ASN A 53 7.35 -17.10 -35.44
C ASN A 53 8.31 -17.00 -36.65
N SER A 54 9.23 -17.95 -36.79
CA SER A 54 10.23 -17.98 -37.85
C SER A 54 10.20 -19.28 -38.62
N LEU A 55 10.23 -19.18 -39.95
CA LEU A 55 10.45 -20.33 -40.83
C LEU A 55 11.94 -20.73 -40.91
N VAL A 56 12.83 -19.92 -40.32
CA VAL A 56 14.26 -20.21 -40.29
C VAL A 56 14.57 -21.17 -39.16
N SER A 57 14.97 -22.38 -39.54
CA SER A 57 15.47 -23.38 -38.61
C SER A 57 16.97 -23.24 -38.39
N ARG A 58 17.39 -23.56 -37.17
CA ARG A 58 18.77 -23.69 -36.74
C ARG A 58 19.04 -25.15 -36.43
N TYR A 59 20.04 -25.70 -37.09
CA TYR A 59 20.55 -27.02 -36.79
C TYR A 59 21.25 -27.03 -35.42
N LEU A 60 20.82 -27.94 -34.54
CA LEU A 60 21.43 -28.12 -33.22
C LEU A 60 22.54 -29.16 -33.26
N GLY A 61 22.30 -30.29 -33.94
CA GLY A 61 23.27 -31.38 -34.04
C GLY A 61 22.65 -32.74 -34.34
N SER A 62 23.51 -33.73 -34.63
CA SER A 62 23.09 -35.11 -34.90
C SER A 62 22.88 -35.87 -33.59
N GLY A 63 21.75 -36.57 -33.51
CA GLY A 63 21.46 -37.49 -32.42
C GLY A 63 22.41 -38.68 -32.39
N GLN A 64 22.72 -39.15 -31.18
CA GLN A 64 23.48 -40.37 -30.94
C GLN A 64 22.51 -41.50 -30.63
N ARG A 65 22.56 -42.59 -31.40
CA ARG A 65 21.75 -43.79 -31.14
C ARG A 65 22.27 -44.51 -29.89
N LYS A 66 21.42 -44.70 -28.90
CA LYS A 66 21.73 -45.43 -27.66
C LYS A 66 21.15 -46.84 -27.65
N GLU A 67 19.94 -46.99 -28.18
CA GLU A 67 19.24 -48.27 -28.32
C GLU A 67 18.56 -48.31 -29.70
N GLU A 68 17.94 -49.45 -30.05
CA GLU A 68 17.28 -49.66 -31.35
C GLU A 68 16.28 -48.55 -31.71
N SER A 69 15.64 -47.93 -30.71
CA SER A 69 14.66 -46.86 -30.92
C SER A 69 14.94 -45.57 -30.15
N LYS A 70 16.10 -45.41 -29.52
CA LYS A 70 16.40 -44.28 -28.63
C LYS A 70 17.57 -43.44 -29.16
N TRP A 71 17.32 -42.16 -29.41
CA TRP A 71 18.28 -41.19 -29.89
C TRP A 71 18.42 -40.03 -28.91
N THR A 72 19.66 -39.64 -28.61
CA THR A 72 19.95 -38.61 -27.61
C THR A 72 20.87 -37.52 -28.14
N PHE A 73 20.67 -36.28 -27.71
CA PHE A 73 21.56 -35.14 -27.96
C PHE A 73 21.62 -34.22 -26.74
N SER A 74 22.70 -33.48 -26.56
CA SER A 74 22.82 -32.48 -25.47
C SER A 74 22.90 -31.10 -26.08
N TRP A 75 21.88 -30.29 -25.83
CA TRP A 75 21.82 -28.93 -26.32
C TRP A 75 22.28 -27.95 -25.24
N ASN A 76 23.34 -27.19 -25.52
CA ASN A 76 23.74 -26.06 -24.68
C ASN A 76 22.96 -24.81 -25.10
N THR A 77 22.03 -24.36 -24.25
CA THR A 77 21.18 -23.20 -24.53
C THR A 77 21.84 -21.88 -24.19
N SER A 78 22.99 -21.85 -23.51
CA SER A 78 23.62 -20.61 -23.01
C SER A 78 23.97 -19.58 -24.09
N LEU A 79 24.08 -20.00 -25.35
CA LEU A 79 24.34 -19.13 -26.51
C LEU A 79 23.12 -19.02 -27.44
N THR A 80 21.98 -19.55 -27.01
CA THR A 80 20.71 -19.43 -27.72
C THR A 80 19.99 -18.21 -27.16
N PRO A 81 19.60 -17.22 -27.98
CA PRO A 81 18.84 -16.07 -27.49
C PRO A 81 17.57 -16.48 -26.75
N ASN A 82 17.20 -15.74 -25.71
CA ASN A 82 15.96 -15.99 -24.99
C ASN A 82 14.79 -15.84 -25.96
N ALA A 83 13.97 -16.88 -26.06
CA ALA A 83 12.80 -16.92 -26.95
C ALA A 83 12.04 -18.23 -26.79
N HIS A 84 10.84 -18.26 -27.38
CA HIS A 84 10.12 -19.50 -27.67
C HIS A 84 10.66 -20.21 -28.91
N TYR A 85 10.85 -21.50 -28.75
CA TYR A 85 11.41 -22.37 -29.77
C TYR A 85 10.55 -23.61 -29.96
N GLU A 86 10.40 -24.02 -31.22
CA GLU A 86 9.91 -25.34 -31.58
C GLU A 86 11.10 -26.25 -31.85
N LEU A 87 11.29 -27.22 -30.96
CA LEU A 87 12.26 -28.30 -31.15
C LEU A 87 11.62 -29.41 -31.99
N TYR A 88 12.32 -29.85 -33.03
CA TYR A 88 11.89 -30.98 -33.85
C TYR A 88 13.10 -31.77 -34.35
N ALA A 89 12.83 -32.94 -34.92
CA ALA A 89 13.86 -33.79 -35.49
C ALA A 89 13.58 -34.07 -36.97
N VAL A 90 14.64 -34.03 -37.78
CA VAL A 90 14.65 -34.56 -39.15
C VAL A 90 15.17 -35.99 -39.08
N ILE A 91 14.36 -36.95 -39.50
CA ILE A 91 14.62 -38.37 -39.40
C ILE A 91 14.85 -38.91 -40.81
N THR A 92 15.97 -39.61 -41.03
CA THR A 92 16.25 -40.32 -42.28
C THR A 92 16.06 -41.81 -42.06
N ASN A 93 15.28 -42.47 -42.91
CA ASN A 93 15.15 -43.94 -42.95
C ASN A 93 15.42 -44.47 -44.38
N GLU A 94 15.19 -45.75 -44.62
CA GLU A 94 15.37 -46.38 -45.93
C GLU A 94 14.41 -45.88 -47.03
N PHE A 95 13.32 -45.20 -46.64
CA PHE A 95 12.31 -44.65 -47.55
C PHE A 95 12.45 -43.15 -47.81
N GLY A 96 13.33 -42.46 -47.08
CA GLY A 96 13.60 -41.03 -47.25
C GLY A 96 13.68 -40.26 -45.93
N GLN A 97 13.48 -38.94 -46.02
CA GLN A 97 13.53 -38.02 -44.89
C GLN A 97 12.15 -37.49 -44.52
N TYR A 98 11.88 -37.34 -43.22
CA TYR A 98 10.67 -36.71 -42.72
C TYR A 98 10.90 -36.00 -41.38
N GLU A 99 10.04 -35.04 -41.05
CA GLU A 99 10.07 -34.32 -39.77
C GLU A 99 9.22 -35.02 -38.71
N SER A 100 9.68 -34.99 -37.46
CA SER A 100 8.88 -35.38 -36.30
C SER A 100 7.81 -34.33 -35.96
N GLY A 101 6.94 -34.64 -34.98
CA GLY A 101 6.22 -33.59 -34.26
C GLY A 101 7.17 -32.64 -33.52
N THR A 102 6.65 -31.51 -33.04
CA THR A 102 7.42 -30.49 -32.32
C THR A 102 7.24 -30.59 -30.80
N VAL A 103 8.21 -30.08 -30.05
CA VAL A 103 8.08 -29.75 -28.62
C VAL A 103 8.36 -28.26 -28.46
N SER A 104 7.40 -27.55 -27.85
CA SER A 104 7.55 -26.13 -27.55
C SER A 104 8.36 -25.93 -26.27
N VAL A 105 9.46 -25.20 -26.36
CA VAL A 105 10.35 -24.90 -25.22
C VAL A 105 10.68 -23.41 -25.18
N VAL A 106 10.90 -22.89 -23.97
CA VAL A 106 11.30 -21.50 -23.73
C VAL A 106 12.74 -21.51 -23.25
N VAL A 107 13.65 -20.93 -24.02
CA VAL A 107 15.05 -20.79 -23.59
C VAL A 107 15.18 -19.55 -22.73
N LEU A 108 15.70 -19.73 -21.52
CA LEU A 108 15.97 -18.65 -20.56
C LEU A 108 17.41 -18.70 -20.08
N ASN A 109 18.24 -17.83 -20.62
CA ASN A 109 19.56 -17.58 -20.08
C ASN A 109 19.48 -16.26 -19.33
N ALA A 110 19.36 -16.32 -18.01
CA ALA A 110 19.33 -15.12 -17.18
C ALA A 110 20.61 -14.31 -17.44
N VAL A 111 20.46 -13.08 -17.96
CA VAL A 111 21.51 -12.08 -17.85
C VAL A 111 21.33 -11.49 -16.46
N ALA A 112 22.04 -12.04 -15.47
CA ALA A 112 22.03 -11.41 -14.15
C ALA A 112 22.51 -9.97 -14.30
N ALA A 113 21.69 -9.00 -13.86
CA ALA A 113 22.07 -7.59 -13.83
C ALA A 113 23.45 -7.45 -13.18
N ALA A 114 24.35 -6.71 -13.82
CA ALA A 114 25.71 -6.54 -13.35
C ALA A 114 25.70 -6.07 -11.87
N PRO A 115 26.63 -6.53 -11.00
CA PRO A 115 26.63 -6.15 -9.58
C PRO A 115 26.60 -4.63 -9.33
N GLU A 116 27.19 -3.85 -10.25
CA GLU A 116 27.15 -2.37 -10.22
C GLU A 116 25.75 -1.80 -10.45
N THR A 117 24.91 -2.46 -11.25
CA THR A 117 23.52 -2.08 -11.51
C THR A 117 22.65 -2.32 -10.27
N GLN A 118 22.81 -3.48 -9.63
CA GLN A 118 22.12 -3.80 -8.37
C GLN A 118 22.47 -2.80 -7.27
N LYS A 119 23.74 -2.40 -7.19
CA LYS A 119 24.18 -1.37 -6.25
C LYS A 119 23.50 -0.02 -6.49
N LYS A 120 23.41 0.43 -7.75
CA LYS A 120 22.72 1.69 -8.10
C LYS A 120 21.23 1.66 -7.74
N ILE A 121 20.56 0.52 -7.95
CA ILE A 121 19.14 0.35 -7.57
C ILE A 121 18.97 0.46 -6.06
N VAL A 122 19.86 -0.14 -5.28
CA VAL A 122 19.87 -0.01 -3.81
C VAL A 122 20.13 1.45 -3.39
N ASP A 123 21.10 2.12 -4.01
CA ASP A 123 21.41 3.53 -3.74
C ASP A 123 20.20 4.45 -4.02
N ILE A 124 19.40 4.16 -5.05
CA ILE A 124 18.17 4.91 -5.37
C ILE A 124 17.09 4.65 -4.30
N LYS A 125 16.88 3.39 -3.92
CA LYS A 125 15.91 3.02 -2.86
C LYS A 125 16.26 3.68 -1.52
N GLU A 126 17.54 3.68 -1.16
CA GLU A 126 18.03 4.27 0.07
C GLU A 126 17.88 5.81 0.08
N GLN A 127 18.14 6.48 -1.04
CA GLN A 127 17.93 7.93 -1.17
C GLN A 127 16.47 8.34 -0.92
N VAL A 128 15.51 7.60 -1.48
CA VAL A 128 14.08 7.86 -1.27
C VAL A 128 13.69 7.66 0.20
N GLN A 129 14.19 6.59 0.83
CA GLN A 129 13.91 6.31 2.25
C GLN A 129 14.54 7.35 3.18
N ILE A 130 15.79 7.76 2.95
CA ILE A 130 16.46 8.79 3.76
C ILE A 130 15.65 10.08 3.74
N LYS A 131 15.14 10.48 2.57
CA LYS A 131 14.35 11.71 2.43
C LYS A 131 13.00 11.65 3.16
N GLU A 132 12.39 10.48 3.22
CA GLU A 132 11.18 10.26 4.02
C GLU A 132 11.43 10.40 5.51
N VAL A 133 12.55 9.87 6.00
CA VAL A 133 12.97 10.02 7.41
C VAL A 133 13.30 11.49 7.72
N GLU A 134 14.10 12.17 6.89
CA GLU A 134 14.44 13.58 7.06
C GLU A 134 13.19 14.48 7.14
N THR A 135 12.19 14.22 6.28
CA THR A 135 10.94 14.99 6.27
C THR A 135 10.14 14.76 7.55
N THR A 136 10.11 13.53 8.05
CA THR A 136 9.42 13.17 9.29
C THR A 136 10.07 13.85 10.49
N GLU A 137 11.41 13.84 10.57
CA GLU A 137 12.15 14.55 11.63
C GLU A 137 11.94 16.07 11.60
N LYS A 138 11.93 16.67 10.40
CA LYS A 138 11.62 18.10 10.22
C LYS A 138 10.22 18.45 10.72
N LYS A 139 9.20 17.65 10.39
CA LYS A 139 7.82 17.85 10.87
C LYS A 139 7.69 17.72 12.39
N GLU A 140 8.37 16.74 12.98
CA GLU A 140 8.39 16.56 14.43
C GLU A 140 9.05 17.75 15.13
N THR A 141 10.14 18.27 14.54
CA THR A 141 10.84 19.47 15.04
C THR A 141 9.94 20.71 14.98
N GLU A 142 9.23 20.92 13.86
CA GLU A 142 8.27 22.04 13.72
C GLU A 142 7.13 21.95 14.74
N LYS A 143 6.64 20.73 15.02
CA LYS A 143 5.63 20.50 16.05
C LYS A 143 6.16 20.89 17.43
N VAL A 144 7.34 20.42 17.82
CA VAL A 144 7.97 20.74 19.11
C VAL A 144 8.17 22.25 19.25
N ASN A 145 8.73 22.90 18.23
CA ASN A 145 8.96 24.35 18.22
C ASN A 145 7.64 25.13 18.38
N THR A 146 6.57 24.69 17.72
CA THR A 146 5.25 25.35 17.79
C THR A 146 4.64 25.20 19.18
N VAL A 147 4.76 24.02 19.80
CA VAL A 147 4.31 23.80 21.18
C VAL A 147 5.05 24.71 22.15
N GLU A 148 6.37 24.80 22.03
CA GLU A 148 7.18 25.70 22.86
C GLU A 148 6.81 27.18 22.65
N ALA A 149 6.54 27.59 21.40
CA ALA A 149 6.09 28.94 21.09
C ALA A 149 4.71 29.25 21.70
N VAL A 150 3.78 28.29 21.69
CA VAL A 150 2.47 28.40 22.34
C VAL A 150 2.62 28.52 23.87
N GLU A 151 3.49 27.72 24.49
CA GLU A 151 3.77 27.87 25.92
C GLU A 151 4.36 29.26 26.24
N GLN A 152 5.28 29.73 25.41
CA GLN A 152 5.92 31.03 25.60
C GLN A 152 4.92 32.18 25.42
N ASP A 153 3.98 32.07 24.48
CA ASP A 153 2.90 33.05 24.30
C ASP A 153 2.00 33.12 25.55
N VAL A 154 1.64 31.98 26.14
CA VAL A 154 0.87 31.93 27.39
C VAL A 154 1.67 32.54 28.56
N LYS A 155 2.97 32.25 28.66
CA LYS A 155 3.85 32.85 29.67
C LYS A 155 3.92 34.37 29.48
N ASN A 156 4.17 34.85 28.26
CA ASN A 156 4.24 36.27 27.93
C ASN A 156 2.92 37.00 28.21
N PHE A 157 1.78 36.36 27.93
CA PHE A 157 0.46 36.87 28.28
C PHE A 157 0.33 37.05 29.79
N SER A 158 0.77 36.07 30.58
CA SER A 158 0.74 36.17 32.04
C SER A 158 1.63 37.29 32.59
N GLU A 159 2.81 37.52 32.01
CA GLU A 159 3.72 38.60 32.44
C GLU A 159 3.10 39.98 32.24
N LYS A 160 2.38 40.18 31.13
CA LYS A 160 1.65 41.44 30.89
C LYS A 160 0.57 41.69 31.95
N LEU A 161 -0.07 40.62 32.41
CA LEU A 161 -1.13 40.71 33.43
C LEU A 161 -0.57 40.95 34.84
N LYS A 162 0.66 40.52 35.12
CA LYS A 162 1.35 40.65 36.42
C LYS A 162 1.76 42.10 36.77
N ILE A 163 1.69 43.03 35.83
CA ILE A 163 2.09 44.43 36.03
C ILE A 163 1.22 45.09 37.11
N ASP A 164 1.87 45.73 38.08
CA ASP A 164 1.28 46.39 39.25
C ASP A 164 0.50 45.48 40.21
N LEU A 165 0.75 44.16 40.18
CA LEU A 165 0.15 43.23 41.15
C LEU A 165 1.03 43.06 42.41
N PRO A 166 0.42 43.00 43.61
CA PRO A 166 1.12 42.60 44.82
C PRO A 166 1.78 41.22 44.68
N PRO A 167 2.92 40.95 45.34
CA PRO A 167 3.65 39.69 45.22
C PRO A 167 2.82 38.43 45.51
N GLN A 168 1.86 38.51 46.44
CA GLN A 168 0.98 37.38 46.77
C GLN A 168 -0.04 37.08 45.67
N GLU A 169 -0.48 38.09 44.92
CA GLU A 169 -1.42 37.92 43.82
C GLU A 169 -0.71 37.49 42.54
N ALA A 170 0.49 38.04 42.28
CA ALA A 170 1.37 37.59 41.20
C ALA A 170 1.68 36.07 41.31
N LYS A 171 1.94 35.59 42.53
CA LYS A 171 2.17 34.15 42.78
C LYS A 171 0.97 33.27 42.41
N LYS A 172 -0.26 33.73 42.64
CA LYS A 172 -1.47 32.97 42.24
C LYS A 172 -1.57 32.84 40.72
N VAL A 173 -1.16 33.88 39.99
CA VAL A 173 -1.08 33.87 38.54
C VAL A 173 0.02 32.90 38.07
N ASP A 174 1.19 32.87 38.74
CA ASP A 174 2.26 31.90 38.45
C ASP A 174 1.80 30.45 38.62
N ASP A 175 1.11 30.15 39.73
CA ASP A 175 0.58 28.81 40.00
C ASP A 175 -0.46 28.41 38.93
N ALA A 176 -1.33 29.33 38.52
CA ALA A 176 -2.30 29.11 37.45
C ALA A 176 -1.63 28.86 36.09
N VAL A 177 -0.60 29.64 35.74
CA VAL A 177 0.18 29.45 34.50
C VAL A 177 0.82 28.07 34.47
N LYS A 178 1.39 27.61 35.60
CA LYS A 178 2.00 26.28 35.68
C LYS A 178 0.98 25.16 35.41
N THR A 179 -0.18 25.21 36.05
CA THR A 179 -1.27 24.23 35.83
C THR A 179 -1.76 24.27 34.39
N VAL A 180 -2.04 25.46 33.87
CA VAL A 180 -2.56 25.64 32.50
C VAL A 180 -1.55 25.13 31.47
N THR A 181 -0.26 25.43 31.62
CA THR A 181 0.77 24.99 30.67
C THR A 181 0.90 23.46 30.65
N GLN A 182 0.77 22.79 31.81
CA GLN A 182 0.78 21.33 31.90
C GLN A 182 -0.42 20.69 31.20
N GLU A 183 -1.60 21.30 31.26
CA GLU A 183 -2.81 20.81 30.56
C GLU A 183 -2.80 21.14 29.06
N LEU A 184 -2.21 22.27 28.69
CA LEU A 184 -2.19 22.79 27.32
C LEU A 184 -1.29 21.96 26.40
N LYS A 185 -0.08 21.63 26.87
CA LYS A 185 0.95 20.95 26.08
C LYS A 185 0.45 19.68 25.36
N PRO A 186 -0.07 18.65 26.05
CA PRO A 186 -0.48 17.42 25.38
C PRO A 186 -1.68 17.63 24.43
N LYS A 187 -2.56 18.59 24.73
CA LYS A 187 -3.70 18.90 23.85
C LYS A 187 -3.22 19.52 22.54
N VAL A 188 -2.34 20.51 22.61
CA VAL A 188 -1.82 21.19 21.42
C VAL A 188 -0.96 20.24 20.58
N GLU A 189 -0.15 19.38 21.21
CA GLU A 189 0.62 18.34 20.51
C GLU A 189 -0.26 17.39 19.68
N ILE A 190 -1.38 16.93 20.23
CA ILE A 190 -2.32 16.04 19.52
C ILE A 190 -2.92 16.74 18.30
N HIS A 191 -3.43 17.95 18.47
CA HIS A 191 -4.06 18.69 17.37
C HIS A 191 -3.05 19.11 16.30
N LEU A 192 -1.81 19.46 16.67
CA LEU A 192 -0.76 19.75 15.68
C LEU A 192 -0.35 18.51 14.89
N LYS A 193 -0.39 17.32 15.51
CA LYS A 193 -0.17 16.05 14.79
C LYS A 193 -1.25 15.84 13.72
N GLU A 194 -2.52 15.95 14.12
CA GLU A 194 -3.66 15.85 13.21
C GLU A 194 -3.59 16.90 12.09
N LEU A 195 -3.25 18.14 12.44
CA LEU A 195 -3.09 19.23 11.46
C LEU A 195 -1.98 18.92 10.44
N GLY A 196 -0.86 18.34 10.89
CA GLY A 196 0.23 17.91 10.01
C GLY A 196 -0.16 16.77 9.07
N GLU A 197 -0.98 15.82 9.53
CA GLU A 197 -1.51 14.73 8.71
C GLU A 197 -2.43 15.28 7.61
N ASN A 198 -3.36 16.17 7.96
CA ASN A 198 -4.28 16.80 7.01
C ASN A 198 -3.53 17.56 5.91
N ILE A 199 -2.49 18.34 6.27
CA ILE A 199 -1.63 19.05 5.30
C ILE A 199 -0.95 18.06 4.35
N SER A 200 -0.44 16.94 4.89
CA SER A 200 0.25 15.93 4.09
C SER A 200 -0.70 15.31 3.06
N ILE A 201 -1.91 14.95 3.47
CA ILE A 201 -2.96 14.42 2.59
C ILE A 201 -3.33 15.45 1.50
N ILE A 202 -3.59 16.70 1.89
CA ILE A 202 -3.95 17.77 0.95
C ILE A 202 -2.85 17.93 -0.11
N LYS A 203 -1.59 18.01 0.30
CA LYS A 203 -0.46 18.18 -0.63
C LYS A 203 -0.31 17.01 -1.60
N GLN A 204 -0.49 15.79 -1.13
CA GLN A 204 -0.44 14.61 -1.99
C GLN A 204 -1.60 14.58 -3.00
N GLU A 205 -2.82 14.92 -2.57
CA GLU A 205 -3.97 14.97 -3.47
C GLU A 205 -3.88 16.15 -4.47
N GLU A 206 -3.29 17.30 -4.08
CA GLU A 206 -2.97 18.40 -4.99
C GLU A 206 -2.05 17.97 -6.14
N VAL A 207 -1.05 17.12 -5.85
CA VAL A 207 -0.16 16.56 -6.87
C VAL A 207 -0.93 15.64 -7.80
N LYS A 208 -1.71 14.69 -7.26
CA LYS A 208 -2.53 13.77 -8.06
C LYS A 208 -3.46 14.53 -9.00
N ARG A 209 -4.06 15.63 -8.51
CA ARG A 209 -4.92 16.50 -9.32
C ARG A 209 -4.15 17.14 -10.47
N LYS A 210 -2.97 17.74 -10.21
CA LYS A 210 -2.12 18.35 -11.24
C LYS A 210 -1.70 17.33 -12.30
N THR A 211 -1.25 16.15 -11.86
CA THR A 211 -0.91 15.05 -12.78
C THR A 211 -2.10 14.64 -13.65
N ALA A 212 -3.29 14.52 -13.05
CA ALA A 212 -4.50 14.21 -13.81
C ALA A 212 -4.85 15.30 -14.83
N GLU A 213 -4.66 16.58 -14.49
CA GLU A 213 -4.89 17.74 -15.37
C GLU A 213 -3.92 17.80 -16.55
N GLU A 214 -2.68 17.35 -16.39
CA GLU A 214 -1.64 17.37 -17.43
C GLU A 214 -1.72 16.19 -18.41
N LEU A 215 -2.41 15.10 -18.07
CA LEU A 215 -2.56 13.93 -18.94
C LEU A 215 -3.29 14.27 -20.27
N PRO A 216 -2.69 14.02 -21.45
CA PRO A 216 -3.39 14.17 -22.72
C PRO A 216 -4.48 13.08 -22.88
N ALA A 217 -5.73 13.48 -23.13
CA ALA A 217 -6.87 12.56 -23.18
C ALA A 217 -7.62 12.65 -24.53
N PRO A 218 -7.95 11.53 -25.19
CA PRO A 218 -8.94 11.51 -26.27
C PRO A 218 -10.34 11.85 -25.73
N GLU A 219 -11.27 12.31 -26.59
CA GLU A 219 -12.59 12.86 -26.22
C GLU A 219 -13.41 12.03 -25.20
N ILE A 220 -13.36 10.69 -25.28
CA ILE A 220 -14.07 9.77 -24.38
C ILE A 220 -13.35 9.60 -23.01
N ALA A 221 -12.03 9.83 -22.98
CA ALA A 221 -11.24 9.84 -21.74
C ALA A 221 -11.36 11.18 -20.99
N THR A 222 -11.77 12.26 -21.67
CA THR A 222 -12.00 13.57 -21.07
C THR A 222 -13.07 13.53 -19.98
N GLU A 223 -14.21 12.87 -20.22
CA GLU A 223 -15.28 12.74 -19.21
C GLU A 223 -14.82 11.97 -17.97
N LYS A 224 -14.03 10.91 -18.13
CA LYS A 224 -13.48 10.14 -17.00
C LYS A 224 -12.39 10.92 -16.25
N LYS A 225 -11.54 11.65 -16.98
CA LYS A 225 -10.54 12.55 -16.41
C LYS A 225 -11.21 13.63 -15.56
N GLU A 226 -12.27 14.25 -16.06
CA GLU A 226 -13.08 15.22 -15.30
C GLU A 226 -13.69 14.59 -14.04
N GLN A 227 -14.20 13.36 -14.13
CA GLN A 227 -14.73 12.66 -12.97
C GLN A 227 -13.65 12.40 -11.89
N VAL A 228 -12.46 11.92 -12.30
CA VAL A 228 -11.34 11.70 -11.37
C VAL A 228 -10.88 13.01 -10.73
N ILE A 229 -10.74 14.08 -11.52
CA ILE A 229 -10.39 15.41 -11.00
C ILE A 229 -11.44 15.89 -9.98
N LYS A 230 -12.72 15.65 -10.26
CA LYS A 230 -13.82 16.00 -9.35
C LYS A 230 -13.75 15.24 -8.02
N GLU A 231 -13.51 13.93 -8.07
CA GLU A 231 -13.35 13.09 -6.87
C GLU A 231 -12.17 13.55 -6.01
N ILE A 232 -11.02 13.82 -6.63
CA ILE A 232 -9.84 14.36 -5.93
C ILE A 232 -10.14 15.73 -5.33
N THR A 233 -10.86 16.60 -6.06
CA THR A 233 -11.21 17.94 -5.60
C THR A 233 -12.12 17.92 -4.37
N GLU A 234 -13.13 17.05 -4.36
CA GLU A 234 -13.99 16.91 -3.17
C GLU A 234 -13.21 16.35 -1.97
N LYS A 235 -12.30 15.39 -2.18
CA LYS A 235 -11.44 14.87 -1.11
C LYS A 235 -10.53 15.95 -0.51
N ILE A 236 -9.91 16.80 -1.35
CA ILE A 236 -9.13 17.95 -0.88
C ILE A 236 -9.99 18.87 -0.01
N LYS A 237 -11.22 19.15 -0.45
CA LYS A 237 -12.15 20.04 0.24
C LYS A 237 -12.62 19.47 1.59
N GLU A 238 -12.90 18.18 1.66
CA GLU A 238 -13.19 17.48 2.91
C GLU A 238 -12.03 17.62 3.90
N GLU A 239 -10.81 17.44 3.43
CA GLU A 239 -9.62 17.52 4.27
C GLU A 239 -9.30 18.96 4.72
N GLN A 240 -9.54 19.96 3.86
CA GLN A 240 -9.48 21.38 4.22
C GLN A 240 -10.52 21.77 5.29
N GLN A 241 -11.69 21.13 5.26
CA GLN A 241 -12.70 21.32 6.30
C GLN A 241 -12.19 20.78 7.65
N LYS A 242 -11.67 19.55 7.69
CA LYS A 242 -11.07 18.99 8.90
C LYS A 242 -9.91 19.85 9.41
N GLN A 243 -9.05 20.31 8.51
CA GLN A 243 -7.98 21.26 8.84
C GLN A 243 -8.54 22.51 9.53
N THR A 244 -9.64 23.06 9.04
CA THR A 244 -10.30 24.23 9.63
C THR A 244 -10.85 23.94 11.03
N GLU A 245 -11.46 22.78 11.24
CA GLU A 245 -11.99 22.35 12.54
C GLU A 245 -10.86 22.19 13.57
N VAL A 246 -9.75 21.56 13.18
CA VAL A 246 -8.56 21.40 14.04
C VAL A 246 -7.95 22.75 14.41
N ARG A 247 -7.84 23.69 13.45
CA ARG A 247 -7.38 25.07 13.74
C ARG A 247 -8.24 25.74 14.82
N GLN A 248 -9.56 25.59 14.73
CA GLN A 248 -10.50 26.17 15.69
C GLN A 248 -10.34 25.55 17.08
N GLU A 249 -10.14 24.24 17.17
CA GLU A 249 -9.93 23.58 18.47
C GLU A 249 -8.58 23.95 19.11
N ILE A 250 -7.51 24.13 18.34
CA ILE A 250 -6.23 24.66 18.87
C ILE A 250 -6.44 26.08 19.41
N ALA A 251 -7.05 26.96 18.62
CA ALA A 251 -7.30 28.36 19.02
C ALA A 251 -8.16 28.42 20.30
N LYS A 252 -9.24 27.65 20.35
CA LYS A 252 -10.12 27.52 21.52
C LYS A 252 -9.39 26.99 22.74
N THR A 253 -8.52 25.97 22.58
CA THR A 253 -7.73 25.43 23.70
C THR A 253 -6.78 26.49 24.28
N ILE A 254 -6.15 27.31 23.43
CA ILE A 254 -5.28 28.41 23.85
C ILE A 254 -6.08 29.54 24.51
N GLU A 255 -7.26 29.86 24.00
CA GLU A 255 -8.18 30.84 24.62
C GLU A 255 -8.63 30.39 26.01
N GLU A 256 -9.06 29.14 26.18
CA GLU A 256 -9.47 28.57 27.47
C GLU A 256 -8.31 28.61 28.48
N ALA A 257 -7.08 28.34 28.03
CA ALA A 257 -5.87 28.45 28.84
C ALA A 257 -5.67 29.89 29.35
N LYS A 258 -5.78 30.89 28.47
CA LYS A 258 -5.63 32.30 28.84
C LYS A 258 -6.78 32.79 29.72
N GLU A 259 -8.00 32.31 29.51
CA GLU A 259 -9.17 32.61 30.34
C GLU A 259 -8.98 32.10 31.77
N LYS A 260 -8.46 30.88 31.95
CA LYS A 260 -8.10 30.34 33.29
C LYS A 260 -7.07 31.22 34.01
N ILE A 261 -6.12 31.81 33.27
CA ILE A 261 -5.15 32.77 33.84
C ILE A 261 -5.84 34.08 34.25
N ILE A 262 -6.74 34.61 33.44
CA ILE A 262 -7.53 35.81 33.77
C ILE A 262 -8.34 35.58 35.05
N GLN A 263 -8.97 34.41 35.20
CA GLN A 263 -9.77 34.06 36.39
C GLN A 263 -8.94 34.05 37.69
N ALA A 264 -7.62 33.86 37.61
CA ALA A 264 -6.72 33.92 38.77
C ALA A 264 -6.43 35.36 39.25
N LEU A 265 -6.78 36.39 38.47
CA LEU A 265 -6.59 37.81 38.82
C LEU A 265 -7.65 38.33 39.83
N PRO A 266 -7.34 39.39 40.59
CA PRO A 266 -8.32 40.13 41.42
C PRO A 266 -9.29 41.01 40.58
N GLU A 267 -10.40 41.44 41.19
CA GLU A 267 -11.61 42.02 40.55
C GLU A 267 -11.59 43.51 40.10
N PRO A 268 -10.44 44.18 39.86
CA PRO A 268 -10.44 45.17 38.78
C PRO A 268 -9.56 44.75 37.60
N LYS A 269 -8.49 43.99 37.88
CA LYS A 269 -7.52 43.53 36.87
C LYS A 269 -8.13 42.57 35.85
N ARG A 270 -9.19 41.84 36.21
CA ARG A 270 -9.97 41.03 35.26
C ARG A 270 -10.64 41.87 34.16
N GLN A 271 -11.20 43.02 34.52
CA GLN A 271 -11.87 43.92 33.57
C GLN A 271 -10.86 44.63 32.65
N GLU A 272 -9.67 44.92 33.18
CA GLU A 272 -8.53 45.44 32.39
C GLU A 272 -7.96 44.41 31.41
N ALA A 273 -8.19 43.11 31.64
CA ALA A 273 -7.68 42.01 30.82
C ALA A 273 -8.54 41.69 29.57
N GLU A 274 -9.80 42.14 29.53
CA GLU A 274 -10.73 41.98 28.39
C GLU A 274 -10.12 42.40 27.02
N PRO A 275 -9.53 43.60 26.85
CA PRO A 275 -8.90 43.99 25.58
C PRO A 275 -7.68 43.14 25.20
N VAL A 276 -7.04 42.48 26.17
CA VAL A 276 -5.87 41.60 25.95
C VAL A 276 -6.31 40.24 25.39
N LYS A 277 -7.56 39.82 25.62
CA LYS A 277 -8.15 38.56 25.11
C LYS A 277 -8.23 38.52 23.59
N ALA A 278 -8.62 39.62 22.94
CA ALA A 278 -8.70 39.68 21.46
C ALA A 278 -7.32 39.62 20.78
N ALA A 279 -6.28 40.18 21.39
CA ALA A 279 -4.90 40.07 20.90
C ALA A 279 -4.35 38.64 21.04
N ALA A 280 -4.84 37.90 22.04
CA ALA A 280 -4.45 36.53 22.30
C ALA A 280 -4.94 35.53 21.25
N VAL A 281 -6.11 35.76 20.63
CA VAL A 281 -6.64 34.95 19.51
C VAL A 281 -5.74 35.06 18.28
N LYS A 282 -5.35 36.30 17.94
CA LYS A 282 -4.48 36.59 16.79
C LYS A 282 -3.09 35.96 16.92
N GLY A 283 -2.55 35.89 18.14
CA GLY A 283 -1.26 35.24 18.39
C GLY A 283 -1.30 33.73 18.13
N ALA A 284 -2.37 33.06 18.58
CA ALA A 284 -2.57 31.64 18.34
C ALA A 284 -2.73 31.34 16.84
N GLU A 285 -3.55 32.12 16.14
CA GLU A 285 -3.76 31.97 14.69
C GLU A 285 -2.45 32.13 13.90
N GLN A 286 -1.58 33.05 14.30
CA GLN A 286 -0.27 33.26 13.66
C GLN A 286 0.67 32.06 13.85
N LEU A 287 0.74 31.50 15.06
CA LEU A 287 1.56 30.33 15.35
C LEU A 287 1.08 29.11 14.55
N ILE A 288 -0.23 28.91 14.47
CA ILE A 288 -0.82 27.84 13.67
C ILE A 288 -0.50 28.05 12.18
N ALA A 289 -0.73 29.25 11.64
CA ALA A 289 -0.43 29.55 10.24
C ALA A 289 1.06 29.35 9.88
N GLN A 290 1.96 29.65 10.81
CA GLN A 290 3.39 29.42 10.62
C GLN A 290 3.73 27.92 10.58
N PHE A 291 3.20 27.14 11.51
CA PHE A 291 3.35 25.68 11.52
C PHE A 291 2.88 25.07 10.19
N GLU A 292 1.69 25.46 9.71
CA GLU A 292 1.15 24.93 8.47
C GLU A 292 2.00 25.28 7.25
N THR A 293 2.54 26.50 7.23
CA THR A 293 3.45 26.95 6.18
C THR A 293 4.72 26.11 6.16
N ASN A 294 5.31 25.84 7.32
CA ASN A 294 6.55 25.08 7.42
C ASN A 294 6.35 23.60 7.08
N VAL A 295 5.32 22.96 7.64
CA VAL A 295 4.95 21.58 7.32
C VAL A 295 4.61 21.43 5.84
N GLY A 296 3.88 22.39 5.27
CA GLY A 296 3.58 22.42 3.84
C GLY A 296 4.83 22.46 2.96
N LYS A 297 5.83 23.29 3.32
CA LYS A 297 7.12 23.34 2.61
C LYS A 297 7.90 22.03 2.68
N HIS A 298 7.90 21.38 3.85
CA HIS A 298 8.58 20.09 4.01
C HIS A 298 7.91 19.00 3.16
N GLU A 299 6.59 19.03 3.04
CA GLU A 299 5.88 18.09 2.17
C GLU A 299 6.12 18.39 0.68
N GLU A 300 6.16 19.67 0.29
CA GLU A 300 6.51 20.07 -1.08
C GLU A 300 7.95 19.65 -1.45
N GLU A 301 8.90 19.76 -0.52
CA GLU A 301 10.27 19.26 -0.71
C GLU A 301 10.29 17.74 -0.90
N LYS A 302 9.57 16.98 -0.05
CA LYS A 302 9.42 15.51 -0.17
C LYS A 302 8.84 15.11 -1.52
N ILE A 303 7.75 15.78 -1.92
CA ILE A 303 7.06 15.52 -3.19
C ILE A 303 7.94 15.86 -4.38
N GLY A 304 8.65 16.99 -4.35
CA GLY A 304 9.53 17.43 -5.44
C GLY A 304 10.67 16.46 -5.69
N GLU A 305 11.25 15.90 -4.62
CA GLU A 305 12.30 14.90 -4.74
C GLU A 305 11.75 13.53 -5.17
N ALA A 306 10.59 13.11 -4.65
CA ALA A 306 9.93 11.90 -5.13
C ALA A 306 9.59 12.01 -6.63
N ALA A 307 9.16 13.19 -7.09
CA ALA A 307 8.88 13.46 -8.50
C ALA A 307 10.16 13.50 -9.35
N SER A 308 11.28 13.99 -8.83
CA SER A 308 12.56 13.99 -9.55
C SER A 308 13.10 12.58 -9.77
N VAL A 309 12.92 11.70 -8.78
CA VAL A 309 13.18 10.25 -8.91
C VAL A 309 12.16 9.59 -9.83
N ALA A 310 10.88 9.96 -9.73
CA ALA A 310 9.80 9.36 -10.51
C ALA A 310 9.73 9.78 -11.98
N ALA A 311 10.39 10.87 -12.36
CA ALA A 311 10.48 11.33 -13.75
C ALA A 311 11.79 10.91 -14.44
N LYS A 312 12.73 10.32 -13.71
CA LYS A 312 13.98 9.84 -14.27
C LYS A 312 13.74 8.53 -15.01
N ASP A 313 14.24 8.45 -16.23
CA ASP A 313 14.15 7.30 -17.12
C ASP A 313 15.58 7.06 -17.65
N SER A 314 16.29 6.12 -17.02
CA SER A 314 17.74 5.97 -17.14
C SER A 314 18.17 5.23 -18.41
N ASP A 315 17.34 4.34 -18.93
CA ASP A 315 17.59 3.59 -20.16
C ASP A 315 16.73 4.06 -21.36
N LYS A 316 15.79 4.98 -21.13
CA LYS A 316 14.98 5.68 -22.12
C LYS A 316 14.04 4.76 -22.88
N ASP A 317 13.54 3.77 -22.17
CA ASP A 317 12.66 2.76 -22.72
C ASP A 317 11.19 3.22 -22.73
N GLY A 318 10.88 4.32 -22.03
CA GLY A 318 9.53 4.88 -21.92
C GLY A 318 8.82 4.56 -20.61
N MET A 319 9.47 3.86 -19.68
CA MET A 319 9.11 3.70 -18.29
C MET A 319 10.09 4.46 -17.38
N SER A 320 9.64 4.96 -16.23
CA SER A 320 10.56 5.67 -15.32
C SER A 320 11.26 4.72 -14.34
N ASP A 321 12.47 5.10 -13.89
CA ASP A 321 13.25 4.39 -12.88
C ASP A 321 12.37 4.01 -11.66
N TYR A 322 11.43 4.89 -11.29
CA TYR A 322 10.53 4.63 -10.18
C TYR A 322 9.50 3.54 -10.49
N GLU A 323 8.88 3.58 -11.68
CA GLU A 323 7.95 2.55 -12.10
C GLU A 323 8.67 1.20 -12.23
N GLU A 324 9.86 1.20 -12.81
CA GLU A 324 10.67 0.00 -12.95
C GLU A 324 11.05 -0.60 -11.60
N ILE A 325 11.58 0.23 -10.69
CA ILE A 325 12.07 -0.25 -9.38
C ILE A 325 10.92 -0.63 -8.43
N PHE A 326 9.85 0.17 -8.39
CA PHE A 326 8.83 0.07 -7.34
C PHE A 326 7.52 -0.55 -7.81
N ARG A 327 7.24 -0.60 -9.12
CA ARG A 327 5.97 -1.07 -9.67
C ARG A 327 6.11 -2.36 -10.48
N PHE A 328 7.14 -2.50 -11.31
CA PHE A 328 7.31 -3.65 -12.20
C PHE A 328 8.48 -4.55 -11.84
N ASN A 329 9.36 -4.07 -10.96
CA ASN A 329 10.55 -4.77 -10.47
C ASN A 329 11.49 -5.18 -11.63
N THR A 330 11.52 -4.34 -12.66
CA THR A 330 12.42 -4.39 -13.83
C THR A 330 13.74 -3.68 -13.52
N ASP A 331 14.73 -3.81 -14.41
CA ASP A 331 16.02 -3.16 -14.29
C ASP A 331 15.97 -1.78 -14.98
N PRO A 332 16.02 -0.66 -14.23
CA PRO A 332 15.92 0.70 -14.78
C PRO A 332 17.08 1.12 -15.70
N PHE A 333 18.05 0.25 -15.89
CA PHE A 333 19.18 0.46 -16.79
C PHE A 333 19.17 -0.52 -17.97
N ALA A 334 18.10 -1.28 -18.16
CA ALA A 334 17.93 -2.27 -19.21
C ALA A 334 16.59 -2.09 -19.94
N ILE A 335 16.68 -1.61 -21.19
CA ILE A 335 15.54 -1.42 -22.10
C ILE A 335 14.62 -2.66 -22.21
N ASP A 336 15.16 -3.85 -21.94
CA ASP A 336 14.53 -5.17 -22.03
C ASP A 336 15.05 -6.00 -20.84
N SER A 337 14.26 -6.09 -19.77
CA SER A 337 14.69 -6.67 -18.49
C SER A 337 14.75 -8.20 -18.50
N ASP A 338 13.94 -8.87 -19.30
CA ASP A 338 13.94 -10.34 -19.41
C ASP A 338 14.72 -10.89 -20.62
N GLY A 339 15.15 -9.99 -21.50
CA GLY A 339 16.03 -10.23 -22.63
C GLY A 339 15.36 -10.94 -23.79
N ASP A 340 14.03 -10.86 -23.92
CA ASP A 340 13.26 -11.55 -24.95
C ASP A 340 13.14 -10.79 -26.29
N GLY A 341 13.56 -9.52 -26.28
CA GLY A 341 13.58 -8.59 -27.39
C GLY A 341 12.44 -7.57 -27.43
N PHE A 342 11.57 -7.53 -26.42
CA PHE A 342 10.58 -6.46 -26.21
C PHE A 342 11.09 -5.46 -25.16
N ASN A 343 10.52 -4.26 -25.17
CA ASN A 343 10.94 -3.19 -24.27
C ASN A 343 9.95 -3.09 -23.11
N ASP A 344 10.45 -2.92 -21.90
CA ASP A 344 9.64 -3.01 -20.69
C ASP A 344 8.50 -1.98 -20.71
N GLY A 345 8.80 -0.72 -21.05
CA GLY A 345 7.82 0.35 -21.21
C GLY A 345 6.75 0.07 -22.26
N VAL A 346 7.12 -0.54 -23.40
CA VAL A 346 6.17 -0.95 -24.47
C VAL A 346 5.30 -2.11 -24.01
N GLU A 347 5.88 -3.08 -23.32
CA GLU A 347 5.17 -4.23 -22.76
C GLU A 347 4.14 -3.75 -21.74
N VAL A 348 4.55 -2.90 -20.80
CA VAL A 348 3.66 -2.31 -19.80
C VAL A 348 2.56 -1.48 -20.46
N ALA A 349 2.89 -0.63 -21.43
CA ALA A 349 1.90 0.15 -22.18
C ALA A 349 0.90 -0.72 -22.96
N SER A 350 1.32 -1.93 -23.33
CA SER A 350 0.52 -2.90 -24.08
C SER A 350 -0.15 -3.95 -23.19
N GLY A 351 0.03 -3.89 -21.86
CA GLY A 351 -0.60 -4.77 -20.88
C GLY A 351 0.12 -6.10 -20.65
N TYR A 352 1.40 -6.17 -21.01
CA TYR A 352 2.28 -7.33 -20.88
C TYR A 352 3.20 -7.21 -19.67
N ASN A 353 3.81 -8.33 -19.27
CA ASN A 353 4.67 -8.39 -18.09
C ASN A 353 6.14 -8.30 -18.52
N PRO A 354 6.85 -7.20 -18.20
CA PRO A 354 8.23 -6.96 -18.66
C PRO A 354 9.31 -7.86 -18.00
N LEU A 355 8.87 -8.92 -17.32
CA LEU A 355 9.73 -9.93 -16.69
C LEU A 355 9.38 -11.35 -17.15
N ASP A 356 8.43 -11.52 -18.09
CA ASP A 356 8.07 -12.83 -18.64
C ASP A 356 8.35 -12.94 -20.15
N PRO A 357 9.42 -13.66 -20.54
CA PRO A 357 9.95 -13.61 -21.89
C PRO A 357 9.13 -14.40 -22.92
N SER A 358 8.72 -13.69 -24.00
CA SER A 358 8.32 -14.05 -25.39
C SER A 358 6.83 -14.01 -25.82
N PRO A 359 6.54 -13.86 -27.15
CA PRO A 359 5.31 -13.35 -27.72
C PRO A 359 4.22 -14.43 -27.91
N ALA A 360 3.50 -14.73 -26.84
CA ALA A 360 2.03 -14.86 -26.95
C ALA A 360 1.34 -13.48 -27.04
N ASP A 361 2.14 -12.42 -27.10
CA ASP A 361 1.78 -11.01 -27.11
C ASP A 361 1.48 -10.46 -28.51
N GLN A 362 0.60 -11.16 -29.22
CA GLN A 362 -0.48 -10.43 -29.87
C GLN A 362 -1.71 -10.66 -29.02
N ILE A 363 -2.26 -9.59 -28.43
CA ILE A 363 -3.68 -9.58 -28.12
C ILE A 363 -4.38 -9.64 -29.48
N VAL A 364 -4.68 -10.85 -29.97
CA VAL A 364 -5.87 -10.99 -30.79
C VAL A 364 -7.01 -10.74 -29.83
N TYR A 365 -7.60 -9.55 -29.93
CA TYR A 365 -8.89 -9.30 -29.31
C TYR A 365 -9.89 -10.27 -29.94
N GLU A 366 -10.10 -11.43 -29.32
CA GLU A 366 -11.46 -11.91 -29.29
C GLU A 366 -12.20 -10.90 -28.42
N GLU A 367 -13.06 -10.09 -29.07
CA GLU A 367 -14.06 -9.32 -28.35
C GLU A 367 -14.61 -10.23 -27.25
N PRO A 368 -14.68 -9.75 -25.99
CA PRO A 368 -15.39 -10.47 -24.96
C PRO A 368 -16.72 -10.83 -25.59
N LYS A 369 -17.00 -12.13 -25.73
CA LYS A 369 -18.29 -12.60 -26.20
C LYS A 369 -19.28 -11.80 -25.38
N ALA A 370 -19.97 -10.86 -26.03
CA ALA A 370 -20.72 -9.84 -25.32
C ALA A 370 -21.55 -10.60 -24.28
N PRO A 371 -21.45 -10.26 -22.98
CA PRO A 371 -22.31 -10.92 -22.02
C PRO A 371 -23.71 -10.75 -22.59
N GLU A 372 -24.40 -11.86 -22.85
CA GLU A 372 -25.81 -11.80 -23.23
C GLU A 372 -26.44 -10.78 -22.30
N ALA A 373 -27.03 -9.74 -22.87
CA ALA A 373 -27.39 -8.53 -22.17
C ALA A 373 -28.06 -8.86 -20.84
N GLY A 374 -27.32 -8.70 -19.73
CA GLY A 374 -27.82 -9.06 -18.40
C GLY A 374 -26.77 -9.64 -17.46
N VAL A 375 -26.30 -8.79 -16.55
CA VAL A 375 -25.70 -9.12 -15.25
C VAL A 375 -24.22 -9.51 -15.25
N VAL A 376 -23.34 -8.51 -15.10
CA VAL A 376 -22.07 -8.71 -14.37
C VAL A 376 -22.45 -9.03 -12.93
N GLN A 377 -22.21 -10.27 -12.48
CA GLN A 377 -22.47 -10.64 -11.08
C GLN A 377 -21.36 -10.05 -10.20
N PRO A 378 -21.64 -9.13 -9.26
CA PRO A 378 -20.63 -8.55 -8.36
C PRO A 378 -20.05 -9.55 -7.33
N GLN A 379 -20.35 -10.85 -7.45
CA GLN A 379 -20.08 -11.88 -6.43
C GLN A 379 -18.83 -12.74 -6.74
N THR A 380 -18.03 -12.41 -7.77
CA THR A 380 -16.86 -13.24 -8.18
C THR A 380 -15.49 -12.63 -7.86
N PHE A 381 -15.42 -11.38 -7.40
CA PHE A 381 -14.17 -10.69 -7.06
C PHE A 381 -14.11 -10.41 -5.57
N LYS A 382 -13.18 -11.06 -4.87
CA LYS A 382 -13.05 -10.93 -3.42
C LYS A 382 -11.64 -11.26 -2.96
N VAL A 383 -11.14 -10.49 -1.99
CA VAL A 383 -10.02 -10.90 -1.13
C VAL A 383 -10.59 -11.80 -0.04
N GLU A 384 -10.15 -13.05 0.01
CA GLU A 384 -10.67 -14.07 0.93
C GLU A 384 -9.87 -14.16 2.22
N GLU A 385 -8.54 -14.07 2.14
CA GLU A 385 -7.66 -14.32 3.27
C GLU A 385 -6.37 -13.49 3.15
N VAL A 386 -5.89 -12.98 4.28
CA VAL A 386 -4.54 -12.43 4.45
C VAL A 386 -3.90 -13.18 5.62
N LYS A 387 -2.75 -13.80 5.38
CA LYS A 387 -2.09 -14.67 6.35
C LYS A 387 -0.60 -14.36 6.45
N VAL A 388 -0.08 -14.23 7.67
CA VAL A 388 1.38 -14.16 7.90
C VAL A 388 2.00 -15.54 7.65
N VAL A 389 2.99 -15.59 6.77
CA VAL A 389 3.69 -16.84 6.39
C VAL A 389 5.14 -16.88 6.84
N GLU A 390 5.78 -15.73 7.06
CA GLU A 390 7.14 -15.65 7.60
C GLU A 390 7.26 -14.49 8.59
N LYS A 391 7.84 -14.77 9.76
CA LYS A 391 8.27 -13.76 10.74
C LYS A 391 9.78 -13.83 10.90
N ALA A 392 10.42 -12.69 11.08
CA ALA A 392 11.84 -12.59 11.42
C ALA A 392 12.00 -11.93 12.79
N LYS A 393 13.10 -12.21 13.49
CA LYS A 393 13.46 -11.50 14.72
C LYS A 393 14.50 -10.43 14.38
N THR A 394 14.26 -9.22 14.82
CA THR A 394 15.24 -8.13 14.77
C THR A 394 16.36 -8.36 15.78
N GLU A 395 17.47 -7.64 15.64
CA GLU A 395 18.58 -7.66 16.61
C GLU A 395 18.14 -7.28 18.04
N THR A 396 17.03 -6.53 18.16
CA THR A 396 16.38 -6.15 19.42
C THR A 396 15.41 -7.21 19.96
N GLY A 397 15.28 -8.35 19.29
CA GLY A 397 14.42 -9.46 19.69
C GLY A 397 12.93 -9.30 19.32
N ALA A 398 12.55 -8.21 18.63
CA ALA A 398 11.18 -7.98 18.18
C ALA A 398 10.86 -8.86 16.96
N GLU A 399 9.65 -9.43 16.90
CA GLU A 399 9.19 -10.19 15.73
C GLU A 399 8.60 -9.24 14.69
N VAL A 400 9.25 -9.13 13.52
CA VAL A 400 8.72 -8.43 12.35
C VAL A 400 8.11 -9.41 11.35
N ILE A 401 7.05 -8.99 10.68
CA ILE A 401 6.42 -9.79 9.62
C ILE A 401 7.27 -9.63 8.36
N LYS A 402 7.85 -10.72 7.89
CA LYS A 402 8.72 -10.73 6.70
C LYS A 402 7.97 -11.12 5.43
N LYS A 403 6.95 -11.98 5.54
CA LYS A 403 6.08 -12.33 4.41
C LYS A 403 4.64 -12.54 4.82
N MET A 404 3.74 -12.07 3.97
CA MET A 404 2.30 -12.30 4.05
C MET A 404 1.79 -12.91 2.75
N GLU A 405 0.86 -13.84 2.86
CA GLU A 405 0.16 -14.45 1.74
C GLU A 405 -1.26 -13.89 1.69
N ILE A 406 -1.66 -13.42 0.50
CA ILE A 406 -2.97 -12.85 0.23
C ILE A 406 -3.64 -13.77 -0.79
N LYS A 407 -4.85 -14.22 -0.48
CA LYS A 407 -5.65 -15.09 -1.35
C LYS A 407 -6.97 -14.45 -1.71
N GLY A 408 -7.51 -14.85 -2.87
CA GLY A 408 -8.88 -14.53 -3.19
C GLY A 408 -9.39 -15.14 -4.49
N ARG A 409 -10.47 -14.55 -5.00
CA ARG A 409 -11.20 -14.99 -6.19
C ARG A 409 -11.27 -13.92 -7.27
N ALA A 410 -11.24 -14.38 -8.51
CA ALA A 410 -11.51 -13.63 -9.72
C ALA A 410 -12.16 -14.56 -10.76
N LEU A 411 -12.35 -14.07 -11.99
CA LEU A 411 -12.81 -14.92 -13.09
C LEU A 411 -11.75 -16.01 -13.39
N PRO A 412 -12.15 -17.27 -13.65
CA PRO A 412 -11.21 -18.33 -14.00
C PRO A 412 -10.29 -17.96 -15.16
N ASN A 413 -9.00 -18.24 -15.01
CA ASN A 413 -7.95 -17.92 -15.98
C ASN A 413 -7.83 -16.41 -16.35
N SER A 414 -8.41 -15.50 -15.56
CA SER A 414 -8.30 -14.05 -15.78
C SER A 414 -7.15 -13.44 -14.97
N PHE A 415 -6.69 -12.27 -15.42
CA PHE A 415 -5.82 -11.42 -14.60
C PHE A 415 -6.67 -10.57 -13.65
N VAL A 416 -6.12 -10.28 -12.48
CA VAL A 416 -6.71 -9.41 -11.47
C VAL A 416 -5.61 -8.57 -10.81
N THR A 417 -5.88 -7.28 -10.64
CA THR A 417 -4.97 -6.33 -10.01
C THR A 417 -5.34 -6.16 -8.54
N ILE A 418 -4.40 -6.44 -7.65
CA ILE A 418 -4.49 -6.29 -6.20
C ILE A 418 -3.98 -4.90 -5.84
N TYR A 419 -4.75 -4.16 -5.06
CA TYR A 419 -4.39 -2.86 -4.51
C TYR A 419 -4.29 -3.00 -2.99
N ILE A 420 -3.16 -2.63 -2.41
CA ILE A 420 -2.91 -2.64 -0.96
C ILE A 420 -2.63 -1.20 -0.51
N TYR A 421 -3.54 -0.61 0.26
CA TYR A 421 -3.51 0.76 0.75
C TYR A 421 -2.92 0.82 2.16
N SER A 422 -1.59 0.80 2.18
CA SER A 422 -0.72 1.02 3.35
C SER A 422 0.37 2.01 2.94
N LEU A 423 1.14 1.56 1.95
CA LEU A 423 1.82 2.30 0.90
C LEU A 423 1.23 1.69 -0.38
N PRO A 424 0.75 2.46 -1.37
CA PRO A 424 0.02 1.89 -2.50
C PRO A 424 0.88 0.86 -3.22
N ILE A 425 0.56 -0.42 -3.01
CA ILE A 425 1.17 -1.55 -3.71
C ILE A 425 0.12 -2.06 -4.70
N ILE A 426 0.50 -2.11 -5.97
CA ILE A 426 -0.38 -2.52 -7.07
C ILE A 426 0.29 -3.71 -7.75
N VAL A 427 -0.36 -4.87 -7.72
CA VAL A 427 0.20 -6.12 -8.28
C VAL A 427 -0.83 -6.83 -9.11
N THR A 428 -0.48 -7.27 -10.31
CA THR A 428 -1.36 -8.09 -11.15
C THR A 428 -1.02 -9.57 -11.00
N VAL A 429 -2.02 -10.40 -10.71
CA VAL A 429 -1.89 -11.86 -10.60
C VAL A 429 -2.86 -12.57 -11.53
N LYS A 430 -2.49 -13.77 -12.00
CA LYS A 430 -3.36 -14.63 -12.79
C LYS A 430 -4.14 -15.58 -11.88
N ALA A 431 -5.46 -15.63 -12.03
CA ALA A 431 -6.30 -16.62 -11.38
C ALA A 431 -6.23 -17.97 -12.10
N ASP A 432 -6.32 -19.07 -11.34
CA ASP A 432 -6.27 -20.42 -11.88
C ASP A 432 -7.58 -20.81 -12.61
N ALA A 433 -7.65 -22.07 -13.07
CA ALA A 433 -8.83 -22.61 -13.76
C ALA A 433 -10.11 -22.65 -12.89
N ASN A 434 -9.97 -22.47 -11.58
CA ASN A 434 -11.07 -22.38 -10.62
C ASN A 434 -11.32 -20.94 -10.13
N GLY A 435 -10.62 -19.96 -10.71
CA GLY A 435 -10.71 -18.54 -10.34
C GLY A 435 -10.02 -18.19 -9.01
N ALA A 436 -9.19 -19.07 -8.46
CA ALA A 436 -8.41 -18.79 -7.26
C ALA A 436 -7.08 -18.13 -7.60
N TRP A 437 -6.65 -17.15 -6.80
CA TRP A 437 -5.34 -16.51 -6.94
C TRP A 437 -4.66 -16.39 -5.58
N THR A 438 -3.33 -16.29 -5.61
CA THR A 438 -2.49 -16.13 -4.42
C THR A 438 -1.33 -15.20 -4.74
N TYR A 439 -1.03 -14.29 -3.82
CA TYR A 439 0.09 -13.36 -3.89
C TYR A 439 0.88 -13.41 -2.58
N THR A 440 2.20 -13.44 -2.67
CA THR A 440 3.10 -13.37 -1.51
C THR A 440 3.69 -11.96 -1.45
N LEU A 441 3.28 -11.19 -0.47
CA LEU A 441 3.83 -9.90 -0.13
C LEU A 441 5.06 -10.09 0.76
N ASP A 442 6.23 -9.65 0.30
CA ASP A 442 7.52 -9.68 1.01
C ASP A 442 8.00 -8.29 1.47
N LYS A 443 7.24 -7.24 1.13
CA LYS A 443 7.44 -5.87 1.61
C LYS A 443 6.82 -5.70 3.00
N GLU A 444 7.58 -5.10 3.92
CA GLU A 444 7.07 -4.73 5.23
C GLU A 444 6.03 -3.61 5.09
N LEU A 445 4.90 -3.77 5.79
CA LEU A 445 3.86 -2.75 5.89
C LEU A 445 4.06 -1.96 7.18
N ASP A 446 3.69 -0.68 7.18
CA ASP A 446 3.68 0.14 8.38
C ASP A 446 2.71 -0.42 9.44
N ASP A 447 2.90 -0.04 10.69
CA ASP A 447 1.93 -0.37 11.73
C ASP A 447 0.67 0.49 11.53
N GLY A 448 -0.51 -0.11 11.62
CA GLY A 448 -1.76 0.62 11.38
C GLY A 448 -2.80 -0.19 10.62
N GLU A 449 -3.88 0.51 10.24
CA GLU A 449 -4.95 -0.04 9.41
C GLU A 449 -4.56 -0.05 7.93
N HIS A 450 -4.90 -1.15 7.27
CA HIS A 450 -4.54 -1.44 5.89
C HIS A 450 -5.78 -1.92 5.15
N GLU A 451 -5.94 -1.46 3.91
CA GLU A 451 -7.07 -1.83 3.07
C GLU A 451 -6.59 -2.54 1.79
N ILE A 452 -7.18 -3.68 1.46
CA ILE A 452 -6.89 -4.41 0.23
C ILE A 452 -8.16 -4.53 -0.59
N TYR A 453 -8.11 -4.20 -1.88
CA TYR A 453 -9.15 -4.60 -2.81
C TYR A 453 -8.55 -5.12 -4.11
N VAL A 454 -9.36 -5.85 -4.86
CA VAL A 454 -8.99 -6.31 -6.20
C VAL A 454 -9.84 -5.65 -7.25
N ALA A 455 -9.24 -5.36 -8.41
CA ALA A 455 -9.94 -4.86 -9.57
C ALA A 455 -9.48 -5.58 -10.83
N THR A 456 -10.38 -5.74 -11.79
CA THR A 456 -10.03 -6.15 -13.14
C THR A 456 -10.10 -4.95 -14.06
N THR A 457 -9.18 -4.86 -15.00
CA THR A 457 -9.18 -3.84 -16.04
C THR A 457 -9.56 -4.46 -17.38
N ASP A 458 -10.28 -3.72 -18.21
CA ASP A 458 -10.48 -4.09 -19.61
C ASP A 458 -9.19 -3.86 -20.42
N ASN A 459 -9.22 -4.22 -21.71
CA ASN A 459 -8.12 -4.04 -22.64
C ASN A 459 -7.70 -2.58 -22.90
N THR A 460 -8.39 -1.61 -22.31
CA THR A 460 -8.04 -0.19 -22.36
C THR A 460 -7.47 0.31 -21.03
N GLY A 461 -7.22 -0.60 -20.07
CA GLY A 461 -6.72 -0.27 -18.73
C GLY A 461 -7.81 0.29 -17.80
N LYS A 462 -9.08 0.31 -18.22
CA LYS A 462 -10.19 0.84 -17.40
C LYS A 462 -10.66 -0.25 -16.43
N ILE A 463 -10.82 0.10 -15.16
CA ILE A 463 -11.41 -0.81 -14.16
C ILE A 463 -12.82 -1.23 -14.61
N ALA A 464 -12.95 -2.51 -14.95
CA ALA A 464 -14.17 -3.16 -15.39
C ALA A 464 -15.00 -3.65 -14.19
N ALA A 465 -14.34 -4.06 -13.10
CA ALA A 465 -14.98 -4.43 -11.85
C ALA A 465 -14.01 -4.28 -10.66
N LYS A 466 -14.54 -4.01 -9.45
CA LYS A 466 -13.77 -3.97 -8.19
C LYS A 466 -14.46 -4.75 -7.08
N SER A 467 -13.69 -5.35 -6.18
CA SER A 467 -14.21 -5.99 -4.97
C SER A 467 -14.59 -4.96 -3.89
N ALA A 468 -15.32 -5.41 -2.88
CA ALA A 468 -15.36 -4.71 -1.60
C ALA A 468 -13.94 -4.71 -0.98
N PRO A 469 -13.59 -3.67 -0.22
CA PRO A 469 -12.32 -3.64 0.50
C PRO A 469 -12.28 -4.66 1.63
N PHE A 470 -11.09 -5.23 1.83
CA PHE A 470 -10.73 -6.12 2.91
C PHE A 470 -9.75 -5.38 3.83
N THR A 471 -10.19 -5.05 5.03
CA THR A 471 -9.41 -4.29 6.00
C THR A 471 -8.73 -5.20 7.01
N PHE A 472 -7.48 -4.91 7.36
CA PHE A 472 -6.76 -5.58 8.45
C PHE A 472 -5.84 -4.59 9.17
N THR A 473 -5.44 -4.92 10.40
CA THR A 473 -4.54 -4.07 11.20
C THR A 473 -3.22 -4.79 11.44
N LYS A 474 -2.09 -4.16 11.09
CA LYS A 474 -0.77 -4.58 11.55
C LYS A 474 -0.49 -3.93 12.90
N GLN A 475 -0.29 -4.76 13.92
CA GLN A 475 0.07 -4.28 15.27
C GLN A 475 1.58 -4.11 15.39
N ALA A 476 1.99 -3.05 16.08
CA ALA A 476 3.39 -2.82 16.42
C ALA A 476 3.97 -4.00 17.21
N ALA A 477 5.16 -4.45 16.82
CA ALA A 477 5.88 -5.47 17.56
C ALA A 477 6.31 -4.88 18.93
N ALA A 478 5.89 -5.51 20.02
CA ALA A 478 6.31 -5.09 21.36
C ALA A 478 7.84 -5.26 21.51
N ILE A 479 8.54 -4.18 21.86
CA ILE A 479 9.98 -4.23 22.15
C ILE A 479 10.17 -4.94 23.50
N THR A 480 10.68 -6.17 23.46
CA THR A 480 11.14 -6.86 24.67
C THR A 480 12.55 -6.38 24.98
N LEU A 481 12.69 -5.41 25.90
CA LEU A 481 13.99 -5.01 26.43
C LEU A 481 14.56 -6.14 27.30
N THR A 482 15.25 -7.11 26.69
CA THR A 482 16.09 -8.05 27.45
C THR A 482 17.44 -7.38 27.74
N GLY A 483 17.65 -6.97 28.99
CA GLY A 483 19.00 -6.64 29.46
C GLY A 483 19.19 -5.35 30.26
N ILE A 484 18.14 -4.73 30.83
CA ILE A 484 18.38 -3.77 31.91
C ILE A 484 18.46 -4.55 33.23
N THR A 485 19.68 -4.91 33.64
CA THR A 485 19.93 -5.31 35.02
C THR A 485 19.79 -4.09 35.91
N LEU A 486 18.56 -3.83 36.37
CA LEU A 486 18.33 -2.91 37.48
C LEU A 486 18.88 -3.55 38.76
N PRO A 487 19.65 -2.83 39.60
CA PRO A 487 20.03 -3.34 40.91
C PRO A 487 18.78 -3.66 41.73
N ALA A 488 18.78 -4.82 42.38
CA ALA A 488 17.64 -5.34 43.13
C ALA A 488 17.15 -4.32 44.17
N VAL A 489 15.95 -3.79 43.96
CA VAL A 489 15.21 -3.03 44.98
C VAL A 489 14.48 -4.02 45.89
N ALA A 490 14.65 -3.81 47.20
CA ALA A 490 14.10 -4.59 48.29
C ALA A 490 12.56 -4.79 48.19
N PRO A 491 11.99 -5.84 48.82
CA PRO A 491 10.56 -6.12 48.74
C PRO A 491 9.79 -5.02 49.48
N SER A 492 9.00 -4.23 48.75
CA SER A 492 8.13 -3.22 49.33
C SER A 492 6.72 -3.34 48.77
N ALA A 493 5.81 -3.62 49.70
CA ALA A 493 4.37 -3.34 49.76
C ALA A 493 3.50 -3.78 48.58
N GLU A 494 2.58 -4.70 48.90
CA GLU A 494 1.42 -5.04 48.08
C GLU A 494 0.69 -3.75 47.63
N VAL A 495 0.66 -3.54 46.32
CA VAL A 495 -0.11 -2.48 45.69
C VAL A 495 -1.60 -2.81 45.89
N PRO A 496 -2.42 -1.95 46.50
CA PRO A 496 -3.83 -2.26 46.68
C PRO A 496 -4.50 -2.35 45.30
N SER A 497 -5.10 -3.51 45.04
CA SER A 497 -5.86 -3.75 43.83
C SER A 497 -6.95 -2.69 43.68
N PHE A 498 -6.99 -2.05 42.51
CA PHE A 498 -7.94 -0.98 42.15
C PHE A 498 -9.41 -1.47 42.07
N LEU A 499 -9.66 -2.73 42.43
CA LEU A 499 -10.96 -3.39 42.47
C LEU A 499 -11.33 -3.81 43.89
N SER A 500 -10.85 -3.12 44.93
CA SER A 500 -11.32 -3.41 46.29
C SER A 500 -12.80 -3.04 46.39
N THR A 501 -13.61 -3.99 46.85
CA THR A 501 -15.07 -3.90 46.97
C THR A 501 -15.53 -2.64 47.73
N THR A 502 -14.65 -2.08 48.58
CA THR A 502 -14.86 -0.83 49.32
C THR A 502 -14.97 0.40 48.41
N TYR A 503 -14.16 0.52 47.36
CA TYR A 503 -14.25 1.63 46.40
C TYR A 503 -15.51 1.54 45.53
N LEU A 504 -15.94 0.32 45.19
CA LEU A 504 -17.19 0.09 44.48
C LEU A 504 -18.41 0.48 45.34
N ILE A 505 -18.39 0.20 46.65
CA ILE A 505 -19.46 0.59 47.56
C ILE A 505 -19.47 2.11 47.79
N LEU A 506 -18.31 2.77 47.91
CA LEU A 506 -18.22 4.22 48.06
C LEU A 506 -18.74 4.98 46.82
N THR A 507 -18.39 4.51 45.62
CA THR A 507 -18.85 5.11 44.36
C THR A 507 -20.36 4.93 44.15
N LEU A 508 -20.90 3.74 44.43
CA LEU A 508 -22.35 3.50 44.39
C LEU A 508 -23.11 4.35 45.43
N SER A 509 -22.54 4.53 46.62
CA SER A 509 -23.13 5.37 47.67
C SER A 509 -23.14 6.85 47.27
N LEU A 510 -22.09 7.32 46.61
CA LEU A 510 -22.00 8.69 46.10
C LEU A 510 -23.03 8.95 44.99
N ILE A 511 -23.20 8.00 44.06
CA ILE A 511 -24.21 8.10 43.00
C ILE A 511 -25.62 8.15 43.59
N ALA A 512 -25.93 7.29 44.56
CA ALA A 512 -27.21 7.30 45.25
C ALA A 512 -27.47 8.62 46.00
N PHE A 513 -26.43 9.19 46.62
CA PHE A 513 -26.51 10.48 47.30
C PHE A 513 -26.82 11.63 46.32
N ILE A 514 -26.13 11.67 45.18
CA ILE A 514 -26.35 12.69 44.13
C ILE A 514 -27.78 12.61 43.58
N LEU A 515 -28.29 11.40 43.33
CA LEU A 515 -29.67 11.18 42.88
C LEU A 515 -30.70 11.64 43.93
N GLY A 516 -30.44 11.35 45.21
CA GLY A 516 -31.29 11.81 46.32
C GLY A 516 -31.35 13.34 46.44
N VAL A 517 -30.20 14.01 46.32
CA VAL A 517 -30.13 15.48 46.32
C VAL A 517 -30.86 16.07 45.11
N GLY A 518 -30.70 15.46 43.93
CA GLY A 518 -31.41 15.87 42.71
C GLY A 518 -32.92 15.83 42.86
N LEU A 519 -33.47 14.74 43.42
CA LEU A 519 -34.92 14.60 43.67
C LEU A 519 -35.42 15.60 44.71
N LEU A 520 -34.63 15.90 45.74
CA LEU A 520 -34.99 16.88 46.77
C LEU A 520 -35.02 18.31 46.23
N VAL A 521 -34.07 18.66 45.34
CA VAL A 521 -34.07 19.96 44.64
C VAL A 521 -35.28 20.08 43.71
N ILE A 522 -35.61 19.02 42.96
CA ILE A 522 -36.81 19.00 42.10
C ILE A 522 -38.09 19.19 42.94
N GLY A 523 -38.18 18.52 44.10
CA GLY A 523 -39.32 18.67 45.02
C GLY A 523 -39.46 20.07 45.63
N LEU A 524 -38.35 20.73 45.95
CA LEU A 524 -38.37 22.12 46.44
C LEU A 524 -38.77 23.12 45.33
N LEU A 525 -38.38 22.85 44.08
CA LEU A 525 -38.75 23.69 42.94
C LEU A 525 -40.22 23.56 42.56
N THR A 526 -40.82 22.38 42.69
CA THR A 526 -42.27 22.19 42.46
C THR A 526 -43.10 22.86 43.56
N MET A 527 -42.69 22.76 44.83
CA MET A 527 -43.38 23.44 45.94
C MET A 527 -43.34 24.98 45.85
N LYS A 528 -42.27 25.55 45.29
CA LYS A 528 -42.17 27.00 45.11
C LYS A 528 -43.14 27.52 44.03
N ARG A 529 -43.53 26.67 43.08
CA ARG A 529 -44.45 27.01 41.99
C ARG A 529 -45.91 27.06 42.43
N GLU A 530 -46.32 26.23 43.40
CA GLU A 530 -47.67 26.26 43.97
C GLU A 530 -47.92 27.49 44.86
N ARG A 531 -46.88 28.04 45.51
CA ARG A 531 -47.01 29.25 46.35
C ARG A 531 -47.11 30.56 45.57
N GLN A 532 -46.94 30.53 44.24
CA GLN A 532 -46.97 31.73 43.39
C GLN A 532 -48.25 31.86 42.54
N GLN A 533 -49.26 31.00 42.73
CA GLN A 533 -50.58 31.27 42.18
C GLN A 533 -51.31 32.31 43.05
N PRO A 534 -51.66 33.50 42.52
CA PRO A 534 -52.47 34.46 43.25
C PRO A 534 -53.91 33.96 43.41
N PRO A 535 -54.64 34.38 44.47
CA PRO A 535 -56.00 33.95 44.71
C PRO A 535 -56.91 34.42 43.56
N GLN A 536 -57.67 33.49 42.98
CA GLN A 536 -58.76 33.83 42.07
C GLN A 536 -59.75 34.74 42.79
N SER A 537 -59.93 35.95 42.27
CA SER A 537 -60.93 36.91 42.73
C SER A 537 -62.30 36.53 42.15
N PRO A 538 -63.40 36.78 42.89
CA PRO A 538 -64.71 36.22 42.58
C PRO A 538 -65.35 36.86 41.35
N GLN A 539 -65.78 36.04 40.40
CA GLN A 539 -66.67 36.46 39.33
C GLN A 539 -68.04 36.84 39.92
N SER A 540 -68.48 38.07 39.65
CA SER A 540 -69.87 38.51 39.81
C SER A 540 -70.59 38.45 38.45
N PRO A 541 -71.91 38.17 38.44
CA PRO A 541 -72.61 37.69 37.25
C PRO A 541 -73.17 38.82 36.38
N GLN A 542 -72.87 38.78 35.08
CA GLN A 542 -73.59 39.40 33.97
C GLN A 542 -73.35 38.48 32.77
N GLN A 543 -74.31 37.98 32.01
CA GLN A 543 -75.75 38.22 31.87
C GLN A 543 -76.34 36.99 31.18
#